data_AF-A0A328C0I8-F1
#
_entry.id   AF-A0A328C0I8-F1
#
_cell.length_a   1.000
_cell.length_b   1.000
_cell.length_c   1.000
_cell.angle_alpha   90.00
_cell.angle_beta   90.00
_cell.angle_gamma   90.00
#
_symmetry.space_group_name_H-M   'P 1'
#
loop_
_entity.id
_entity.type
_entity.pdbx_description
1 polymer ?
#
loop_
_entity_poly.entity_id
_entity_poly.type
_entity_poly.pdbx_seq_one_letter_code
_entity_poly.pdbx_strand_id
1 'polypeptide(L)' 'MKLDVESIAAASEGDSMFEAAPVALRNAPVVQMVPQDASSGVTAFFGTWPGDESEEELLEAPQAIE' A
#
# COMPACT_ATOMS: atom_id res chain seq x y z
N MET A 1 13.96 0.62 -10.99
CA MET A 1 12.61 0.06 -11.15
C MET A 1 12.07 0.57 -12.49
N LYS A 2 11.82 -0.32 -13.45
CA LYS A 2 11.34 0.02 -14.78
C LYS A 2 9.97 -0.63 -14.94
N LEU A 3 8.92 0.16 -15.10
CA LEU A 3 7.59 -0.38 -15.37
C LEU A 3 7.54 -0.81 -16.84
N ASP A 4 7.27 -2.09 -17.06
CA ASP A 4 6.99 -2.63 -18.38
C ASP A 4 5.47 -2.60 -18.59
N VAL A 5 5.02 -1.85 -19.60
CA VAL A 5 3.60 -1.59 -19.83
C VAL A 5 3.21 -2.19 -21.16
N GLU A 6 2.30 -3.17 -21.12
CA GLU A 6 1.84 -3.90 -22.30
C GLU A 6 0.84 -3.07 -23.13
N SER A 7 -0.05 -2.29 -22.49
CA SER A 7 -0.96 -1.39 -23.19
C SER A 7 -1.46 -0.24 -22.31
N ILE A 8 -1.87 0.86 -22.96
CA ILE A 8 -2.54 2.01 -22.34
C ILE A 8 -3.81 2.29 -23.13
N ALA A 9 -4.97 2.26 -22.46
CA ALA A 9 -6.26 2.54 -23.08
C ALA A 9 -6.52 4.05 -23.21
N ALA A 10 -7.43 4.42 -24.10
CA ALA A 10 -7.90 5.81 -24.22
C ALA A 10 -8.76 6.19 -23.00
N ALA A 11 -8.68 7.47 -22.62
CA ALA A 11 -9.50 8.02 -21.55
C ALA A 11 -11.00 7.99 -21.93
N SER A 12 -11.83 7.64 -20.95
CA SER A 12 -13.29 7.65 -20.99
C SER A 12 -13.84 8.92 -20.33
N GLU A 13 -15.15 9.16 -20.46
CA GLU A 13 -15.82 10.33 -19.86
C GLU A 13 -15.73 10.32 -18.32
N GLY A 14 -15.69 9.14 -17.70
CA GLY A 14 -15.54 8.98 -16.25
C GLY A 14 -14.15 9.35 -15.72
N ASP A 15 -13.14 9.42 -16.60
CA ASP A 15 -11.77 9.76 -16.21
C ASP A 15 -11.58 11.28 -16.02
N SER A 16 -12.56 12.09 -16.41
CA SER A 16 -12.57 13.55 -16.19
C SER A 16 -12.42 13.93 -14.71
N MET A 17 -12.89 13.09 -13.79
CA MET A 17 -12.69 13.27 -12.35
C MET A 17 -11.21 13.25 -11.94
N PHE A 18 -10.37 12.54 -12.69
CA PHE A 18 -8.94 12.36 -12.44
C PHE A 18 -8.05 13.23 -13.33
N GLU A 19 -8.64 14.12 -14.15
CA GLU A 19 -7.91 15.06 -15.02
C GLU A 19 -6.99 15.99 -14.21
N ALA A 20 -7.39 16.30 -12.98
CA ALA A 20 -6.61 17.09 -12.06
C ALA A 20 -6.27 16.29 -10.80
N ALA A 21 -5.01 16.37 -10.38
CA ALA A 21 -4.62 15.84 -9.08
C ALA A 21 -5.47 16.50 -7.97
N PRO A 22 -6.04 15.70 -7.04
CA PRO A 22 -6.78 16.20 -5.89
C PRO A 22 -6.02 17.32 -5.18
N VAL A 23 -6.74 18.37 -4.76
CA VAL A 23 -6.13 19.53 -4.08
C VAL A 23 -5.34 19.10 -2.82
N ALA A 24 -5.78 18.03 -2.17
CA ALA A 24 -5.07 17.42 -1.04
C ALA A 24 -3.64 16.96 -1.39
N LEU A 25 -3.39 16.51 -2.62
CA LEU A 25 -2.05 16.12 -3.08
C LEU A 25 -1.19 17.32 -3.47
N ARG A 26 -1.79 18.43 -3.90
CA ARG A 26 -1.05 19.67 -4.24
C ARG A 26 -0.41 20.32 -3.01
N ASN A 27 -1.05 20.14 -1.86
CA ASN A 27 -0.60 20.69 -0.58
C ASN A 27 -0.10 19.61 0.38
N ALA A 28 0.09 18.38 -0.10
CA ALA A 28 0.64 17.34 0.74
C ALA A 28 2.02 17.80 1.21
N PRO A 29 2.28 17.89 2.53
CA PRO A 29 3.61 18.16 3.01
C PRO A 29 4.55 17.12 2.39
N VAL A 30 5.70 17.55 1.90
CA VAL A 30 6.77 16.63 1.49
C VAL A 30 7.27 15.98 2.78
N VAL A 31 6.60 14.91 3.19
CA VAL A 31 6.99 14.12 4.36
C VAL A 31 8.17 13.27 3.92
N GLN A 32 9.24 13.31 4.70
CA GLN A 32 10.36 12.42 4.46
C GLN A 32 9.87 10.98 4.69
N MET A 33 9.91 10.16 3.64
CA MET A 33 9.51 8.76 3.71
C MET A 33 10.46 8.04 4.67
N VAL A 34 9.99 7.74 5.87
CA VAL A 34 10.74 6.95 6.86
C VAL A 34 10.29 5.49 6.70
N PRO A 35 11.23 4.53 6.56
CA PRO A 35 10.88 3.11 6.56
C PRO A 35 10.04 2.78 7.79
N GLN A 36 8.87 2.18 7.58
CA GLN A 36 8.03 1.68 8.66
C GLN A 36 8.42 0.23 8.93
N ASP A 37 8.49 -0.14 10.20
CA ASP A 37 8.77 -1.48 10.70
C ASP A 37 7.66 -1.93 11.66
N ALA A 38 7.80 -3.13 12.24
CA ALA A 38 6.82 -3.66 13.18
C ALA A 38 6.59 -2.78 14.44
N SER A 39 7.49 -1.82 14.71
CA SER A 39 7.39 -0.89 15.83
C SER A 39 6.78 0.47 15.46
N SER A 40 6.48 0.69 14.17
CA SER A 40 5.95 1.96 13.66
C SER A 40 4.75 1.80 12.71
N GLY A 41 4.07 2.92 12.44
CA GLY A 41 3.02 3.00 11.44
C GLY A 41 1.74 2.21 11.76
N VAL A 42 1.05 1.80 10.70
CA VAL A 42 -0.20 1.02 10.77
C VAL A 42 0.08 -0.33 11.41
N THR A 43 1.24 -0.93 11.15
CA THR A 43 1.64 -2.24 11.67
C THR A 43 1.75 -2.24 13.19
N ALA A 44 2.31 -1.19 13.80
CA ALA A 44 2.37 -1.09 15.26
C ALA A 44 0.98 -0.95 15.92
N PHE A 45 0.00 -0.39 15.21
CA PHE A 45 -1.33 -0.11 15.77
C PHE A 45 -2.34 -1.23 15.51
N PHE A 46 -2.29 -1.84 14.34
CA PHE A 46 -3.24 -2.86 13.88
C PHE A 46 -2.62 -4.26 13.76
N GLY A 47 -1.33 -4.40 14.06
CA GLY A 47 -0.57 -5.64 13.81
C GLY A 47 -0.21 -5.78 12.34
N THR A 48 0.31 -6.95 11.98
CA THR A 48 0.60 -7.31 10.59
C THR A 48 -0.70 -7.34 9.78
N TRP A 49 -0.68 -6.72 8.60
CA TRP A 49 -1.84 -6.76 7.70
C TRP A 49 -2.04 -8.19 7.18
N PRO A 50 -3.28 -8.70 7.08
CA PRO A 50 -3.52 -10.05 6.55
C PRO A 50 -2.98 -10.18 5.12
N GLY A 51 -2.04 -11.09 4.92
CA GLY A 51 -1.31 -11.31 3.67
C GLY A 51 0.12 -10.77 3.63
N ASP A 52 0.55 -9.99 4.63
CA ASP A 52 1.94 -9.55 4.82
C ASP A 52 2.72 -10.46 5.79
N GLU A 53 2.10 -11.52 6.32
CA GLU A 53 2.79 -12.49 7.16
C GLU A 53 3.85 -13.27 6.37
N SER A 54 4.96 -13.61 7.03
CA SER A 54 5.97 -14.48 6.43
C SER A 54 5.43 -15.91 6.30
N GLU A 55 6.02 -16.70 5.39
CA GLU A 55 5.62 -18.10 5.22
C GLU A 55 5.81 -18.92 6.50
N GLU A 56 6.83 -18.58 7.29
CA GLU A 56 7.08 -19.17 8.61
C GLU A 56 5.97 -18.79 9.62
N GLU A 57 5.56 -17.52 9.66
CA GLU A 57 4.49 -17.04 10.55
C GLU A 57 3.13 -17.69 10.21
N LEU A 58 2.86 -17.91 8.92
CA LEU A 58 1.65 -18.61 8.45
C LEU A 58 1.63 -20.09 8.85
N LEU A 59 2.80 -20.75 8.89
CA LEU A 59 2.92 -22.15 9.28
C LEU A 59 2.83 -22.38 10.80
N GLU A 60 3.21 -21.39 11.60
CA GLU A 60 3.11 -21.44 13.08
C GLU A 60 1.69 -21.15 13.58
N ALA A 61 0.94 -20.25 12.93
CA ALA A 61 -0.42 -19.89 13.32
C ALA A 61 -1.38 -21.08 13.55
N PRO A 62 -1.43 -22.12 12.70
CA PRO A 62 -2.28 -23.30 12.94
C PRO A 62 -1.80 -24.20 14.09
N GLN A 63 -0.54 -24.13 14.52
CA GLN A 63 -0.02 -24.90 15.65
C GLN A 63 -0.41 -24.29 17.01
N ALA A 64 -0.75 -23.00 17.04
CA ALA A 64 -1.18 -22.29 18.24
C ALA A 64 -2.68 -22.49 18.59
N ILE A 65 -3.43 -23.22 17.76
CA ILE A 65 -4.88 -23.46 17.93
C ILE A 65 -5.16 -24.87 18.52
N GLU A 66 -4.13 -25.68 18.83
CA GLU A 66 -4.25 -26.96 19.55
C GLU A 66 -4.15 -26.84 21.09
#